data_AF-A0A6J1P750-F1
#
_entry.id   AF-A0A6J1P750-F1
#
_cell.length_a   1.000
_cell.length_b   1.000
_cell.length_c   1.000
_cell.angle_alpha   90.00
_cell.angle_beta   90.00
_cell.angle_gamma   90.00
#
_symmetry.space_group_name_H-M   'P 1'
#
loop_
_entity.id
_entity.type
_entity.pdbx_description
1 polymer ?
#
loop_
_entity_poly.entity_id
_entity_poly.type
_entity_poly.pdbx_seq_one_letter_code
_entity_poly.pdbx_strand_id
1 'polypeptide(L)'
;MSPDQVSILQQQLRQHVQLAATNFLQLFVHPVHWSYAHKYRGYLDSFKEIVSKNPKSVVDVCNLTPAIDLVNSWDLAVSANTKENKKMVEFIQAEVEKCHKRSTCNNYYVADFPELFKKVVANSTVFLYPYLLPPMPYRSFRTHRRYNYLKSEDE
;
A
#
# COMPACT_ATOMS: atom_id res chain seq x y z
N MET A 1 19.04 12.96 20.98
CA MET A 1 17.90 12.02 21.03
C MET A 1 18.38 10.81 21.80
N SER A 2 17.62 10.32 22.79
CA SER A 2 18.04 9.14 23.55
C SER A 2 18.02 7.87 22.68
N PRO A 3 18.78 6.82 23.01
CA PRO A 3 18.73 5.56 22.28
C PRO A 3 17.30 4.99 22.15
N ASP A 4 16.50 5.09 23.22
CA ASP A 4 15.11 4.62 23.22
C ASP A 4 14.23 5.41 22.24
N GLN A 5 14.38 6.74 22.23
CA GLN A 5 13.66 7.61 21.30
C GLN A 5 14.02 7.28 19.84
N VAL A 6 15.30 7.01 19.56
CA VAL A 6 15.76 6.61 18.22
C VAL A 6 15.13 5.27 17.82
N SER A 7 15.13 4.28 18.72
CA SER A 7 14.55 2.95 18.46
C SER A 7 13.06 3.02 18.13
N ILE A 8 12.28 3.77 18.93
CA ILE A 8 10.85 3.99 18.71
C ILE A 8 10.62 4.67 17.36
N LEU A 9 11.38 5.72 17.06
CA LEU A 9 11.24 6.45 15.80
C LEU A 9 11.56 5.57 14.60
N GLN A 10 12.62 4.75 14.67
CA GLN A 10 12.95 3.79 13.61
C GLN A 10 11.86 2.73 13.44
N GLN A 11 11.23 2.27 14.51
CA GLN A 11 10.09 1.35 14.42
C GLN A 11 8.93 1.98 13.64
N GLN A 12 8.56 3.21 13.98
CA GLN A 12 7.51 3.96 13.26
C GLN A 12 7.87 4.15 11.79
N LEU A 13 9.12 4.50 11.49
CA LEU A 13 9.60 4.68 10.12
C LEU A 13 9.54 3.38 9.31
N ARG A 14 9.92 2.24 9.89
CA ARG A 14 9.74 0.92 9.23
C ARG A 14 8.28 0.64 8.89
N GLN A 15 7.35 0.97 9.79
CA GLN A 15 5.92 0.82 9.56
C GLN A 15 5.43 1.75 8.44
N HIS A 16 5.85 3.02 8.44
CA HIS A 16 5.51 3.99 7.39
C HIS A 16 6.05 3.59 6.01
N VAL A 17 7.28 3.08 5.95
CA VAL A 17 7.87 2.54 4.71
C VAL A 17 7.03 1.38 4.18
N GLN A 18 6.66 0.44 5.04
CA GLN A 18 5.80 -0.70 4.66
C GLN A 18 4.44 -0.21 4.14
N LEU A 19 3.80 0.73 4.83
CA LEU A 19 2.50 1.28 4.42
C LEU A 19 2.61 2.02 3.09
N ALA A 20 3.65 2.82 2.88
CA ALA A 20 3.88 3.52 1.61
C ALA A 20 4.08 2.54 0.45
N ALA A 21 4.91 1.51 0.62
CA ALA A 21 5.09 0.47 -0.39
C ALA A 21 3.77 -0.26 -0.69
N THR A 22 3.06 -0.72 0.35
CA THR A 22 1.76 -1.40 0.24
C THR A 22 0.75 -0.55 -0.56
N ASN A 23 0.66 0.75 -0.25
CA ASN A 23 -0.26 1.65 -0.92
C ASN A 23 0.15 1.88 -2.37
N PHE A 24 1.44 2.04 -2.66
CA PHE A 24 1.91 2.13 -4.04
C PHE A 24 1.50 0.89 -4.85
N LEU A 25 1.81 -0.32 -4.36
CA LEU A 25 1.54 -1.57 -5.08
C LEU A 25 0.06 -1.73 -5.44
N GLN A 26 -0.84 -1.43 -4.50
CA GLN A 26 -2.29 -1.55 -4.74
C GLN A 26 -2.80 -0.45 -5.67
N LEU A 27 -2.32 0.78 -5.51
CA LEU A 27 -2.88 1.93 -6.21
C LEU A 27 -2.37 2.02 -7.64
N PHE A 28 -1.12 1.65 -7.92
CA PHE A 28 -0.49 1.90 -9.22
C PHE A 28 -1.29 1.37 -10.42
N VAL A 29 -1.98 0.24 -10.25
CA VAL A 29 -2.85 -0.36 -11.27
C VAL A 29 -4.35 -0.25 -10.95
N HIS A 30 -4.73 0.53 -9.92
CA HIS A 30 -6.12 0.68 -9.51
C HIS A 30 -6.89 1.57 -10.49
N PRO A 31 -8.05 1.14 -11.03
CA PRO A 31 -8.75 1.84 -12.11
C PRO A 31 -9.31 3.24 -11.79
N VAL A 32 -9.18 3.69 -10.54
CA VAL A 32 -9.83 4.92 -10.05
C VAL A 32 -8.85 5.75 -9.23
N HIS A 33 -8.11 5.09 -8.34
CA HIS A 33 -7.21 5.76 -7.40
C HIS A 33 -5.73 5.74 -7.84
N TRP A 34 -5.42 5.35 -9.08
CA TRP A 34 -4.03 5.23 -9.57
C TRP A 34 -3.21 6.51 -9.43
N SER A 35 -3.85 7.67 -9.56
CA SER A 35 -3.19 8.97 -9.44
C SER A 35 -2.51 9.18 -8.07
N TYR A 36 -2.98 8.50 -7.02
CA TYR A 36 -2.38 8.59 -5.70
C TYR A 36 -1.10 7.76 -5.53
N ALA A 37 -0.83 6.78 -6.41
CA ALA A 37 0.32 5.89 -6.28
C ALA A 37 1.64 6.69 -6.23
N HIS A 38 1.81 7.65 -7.14
CA HIS A 38 3.03 8.48 -7.22
C HIS A 38 3.32 9.25 -5.93
N LYS A 39 2.29 9.61 -5.15
CA LYS A 39 2.46 10.27 -3.85
C LYS A 39 3.19 9.36 -2.86
N TYR A 40 2.83 8.09 -2.81
CA TYR A 40 3.46 7.12 -1.91
C TYR A 40 4.89 6.78 -2.34
N ARG A 41 5.16 6.74 -3.66
CA ARG A 41 6.53 6.65 -4.17
C ARG A 41 7.36 7.86 -3.74
N GLY A 42 6.81 9.07 -3.87
CA GLY A 42 7.48 10.30 -3.45
C GLY A 42 7.88 10.32 -1.97
N TYR A 43 7.10 9.70 -1.07
CA TYR A 43 7.49 9.54 0.33
C TYR A 43 8.73 8.66 0.51
N LEU A 44 8.80 7.54 -0.20
CA LEU A 44 9.97 6.64 -0.18
C LEU A 44 11.20 7.32 -0.76
N ASP A 45 11.04 8.03 -1.89
CA ASP A 45 12.13 8.78 -2.53
C ASP A 45 12.66 9.90 -1.62
N SER A 46 11.75 10.58 -0.88
CA SER A 46 12.16 11.59 0.11
C SER A 46 13.03 10.99 1.21
N PHE A 47 12.68 9.81 1.73
CA PHE A 47 13.52 9.11 2.70
C PHE A 47 14.85 8.67 2.10
N LYS A 48 14.84 8.15 0.87
CA LYS A 48 16.07 7.79 0.13
C LYS A 48 17.02 8.97 0.01
N GLU A 49 16.50 10.15 -0.33
CA GLU A 49 17.30 11.37 -0.48
C GLU A 49 17.94 11.78 0.86
N ILE A 50 17.17 11.70 1.96
CA ILE A 50 17.69 11.99 3.31
C ILE A 50 18.83 11.04 3.68
N VAL A 51 18.67 9.72 3.45
CA VAL A 51 19.73 8.74 3.72
C VAL A 51 20.96 8.98 2.84
N SER A 52 20.76 9.30 1.57
CA SER A 52 21.87 9.60 0.64
C SER A 52 22.70 10.81 1.08
N LYS A 53 22.07 11.82 1.70
CA LYS A 53 22.76 13.01 2.23
C LYS A 53 23.34 12.79 3.64
N ASN A 54 22.72 11.91 4.42
CA ASN A 54 23.16 11.58 5.77
C ASN A 54 22.93 10.08 6.06
N PRO A 55 23.94 9.22 5.83
CA PRO A 55 23.84 7.78 6.09
C PRO A 55 23.62 7.42 7.57
N LYS A 56 23.83 8.36 8.50
CA LYS A 56 23.57 8.15 9.95
C LYS A 56 22.19 8.68 10.36
N SER A 57 21.33 9.02 9.39
CA SER A 57 19.99 9.51 9.67
C SER A 57 19.13 8.43 10.33
N VAL A 58 18.23 8.84 11.21
CA VAL A 58 17.25 7.93 11.84
C VAL A 58 16.31 7.28 10.82
N VAL A 59 16.21 7.83 9.61
CA VAL A 59 15.40 7.28 8.52
C VAL A 59 16.10 6.18 7.72
N ASP A 60 17.39 5.91 7.98
CA ASP A 60 18.07 4.74 7.45
C ASP A 60 17.59 3.48 8.18
N VAL A 61 16.45 2.95 7.72
CA VAL A 61 15.78 1.78 8.28
C VAL A 61 15.87 0.60 7.32
N CYS A 62 15.95 -0.61 7.87
CA CYS A 62 16.30 -1.82 7.13
C CYS A 62 15.39 -2.18 5.96
N ASN A 63 14.13 -1.74 5.95
CA ASN A 63 13.19 -2.00 4.86
C ASN A 63 13.06 -0.86 3.85
N LEU A 64 13.79 0.27 4.00
CA LEU A 64 13.70 1.39 3.07
C LEU A 64 14.22 1.03 1.67
N THR A 65 15.47 0.56 1.57
CA THR A 65 16.06 0.17 0.28
C THR A 65 15.27 -0.96 -0.40
N PRO A 66 14.93 -2.06 0.30
CA PRO A 66 14.05 -3.08 -0.27
C PRO A 66 12.70 -2.54 -0.74
N ALA A 67 12.12 -1.56 -0.05
CA ALA A 67 10.84 -0.96 -0.44
C ALA A 67 10.96 -0.16 -1.74
N ILE A 68 12.04 0.59 -1.91
CA ILE A 68 12.32 1.34 -3.14
C ILE A 68 12.50 0.38 -4.31
N ASP A 69 13.29 -0.68 -4.12
CA ASP A 69 13.53 -1.69 -5.16
C ASP A 69 12.24 -2.45 -5.52
N LEU A 70 11.41 -2.74 -4.53
CA LEU A 70 10.11 -3.37 -4.73
C LEU A 70 9.17 -2.47 -5.54
N VAL A 71 9.08 -1.19 -5.21
CA VAL A 71 8.23 -0.22 -5.92
C VAL A 71 8.70 -0.06 -7.37
N ASN A 72 10.01 0.03 -7.61
CA ASN A 72 10.58 0.13 -8.96
C ASN A 72 10.35 -1.14 -9.78
N SER A 73 10.61 -2.32 -9.20
CA SER A 73 10.39 -3.59 -9.89
C SER A 73 8.92 -3.86 -10.17
N TRP A 74 8.02 -3.46 -9.26
CA TRP A 74 6.58 -3.54 -9.48
C TRP A 74 6.13 -2.64 -10.62
N ASP A 75 6.50 -1.35 -10.61
CA ASP A 75 6.22 -0.39 -11.68
C ASP A 75 6.62 -0.96 -13.05
N LEU A 76 7.87 -1.42 -13.17
CA LEU A 76 8.37 -2.03 -14.41
C LEU A 76 7.60 -3.30 -14.78
N ALA A 77 7.36 -4.19 -13.81
CA ALA A 77 6.72 -5.47 -14.05
C ALA A 77 5.29 -5.30 -14.54
N VAL A 78 4.49 -4.42 -13.92
CA VAL A 78 3.07 -4.27 -14.24
C VAL A 78 2.80 -3.31 -15.39
N SER A 79 3.75 -2.42 -15.71
CA SER A 79 3.70 -1.56 -16.90
C SER A 79 4.00 -2.31 -18.20
N ALA A 80 4.61 -3.51 -18.12
CA ALA A 80 4.89 -4.32 -19.30
C ALA A 80 3.59 -4.82 -19.96
N ASN A 81 3.52 -4.75 -21.29
CA ASN A 81 2.33 -5.15 -22.08
C ASN A 81 2.28 -6.69 -22.28
N THR A 82 2.13 -7.45 -21.18
CA THR A 82 2.05 -8.92 -21.18
C THR A 82 0.61 -9.40 -21.08
N LYS A 83 0.34 -10.66 -21.46
CA LYS A 83 -1.00 -11.25 -21.32
C LYS A 83 -1.38 -11.40 -19.85
N GLU A 84 -0.41 -11.69 -19.00
CA GLU A 84 -0.54 -11.89 -17.57
C GLU A 84 -0.94 -10.57 -16.89
N ASN A 85 -0.30 -9.46 -17.25
CA ASN A 85 -0.63 -8.14 -16.70
C ASN A 85 -2.00 -7.65 -17.14
N LYS A 86 -2.38 -7.90 -18.41
CA LYS A 86 -3.74 -7.59 -18.87
C LYS A 86 -4.79 -8.34 -18.07
N LYS A 87 -4.60 -9.65 -17.86
CA LYS A 87 -5.49 -10.46 -17.01
C LYS A 87 -5.55 -9.95 -15.58
N MET A 88 -4.43 -9.49 -15.02
CA MET A 88 -4.40 -8.88 -13.69
C MET A 88 -5.22 -7.59 -13.64
N VAL A 89 -5.04 -6.69 -14.61
CA VAL A 89 -5.80 -5.43 -14.68
C VAL A 89 -7.29 -5.70 -14.89
N GLU A 90 -7.65 -6.64 -15.77
CA GLU A 90 -9.03 -7.09 -15.98
C GLU A 90 -9.64 -7.67 -14.69
N PHE A 91 -8.87 -8.46 -13.93
CA PHE A 91 -9.30 -8.98 -12.64
C PHE A 91 -9.58 -7.85 -11.64
N ILE A 92 -8.66 -6.88 -11.50
CA ILE A 92 -8.83 -5.73 -10.61
C ILE A 92 -10.08 -4.93 -11.00
N GLN A 93 -10.25 -4.67 -12.30
CA GLN A 93 -11.42 -3.97 -12.82
C GLN A 93 -12.72 -4.71 -12.49
N ALA A 94 -12.76 -6.03 -12.70
CA ALA A 94 -13.92 -6.85 -12.39
C ALA A 94 -14.26 -6.86 -10.89
N GLU A 95 -13.25 -6.91 -10.01
CA GLU A 95 -13.46 -6.84 -8.56
C GLU A 95 -14.00 -5.48 -8.12
N VAL A 96 -13.51 -4.39 -8.70
CA VAL A 96 -14.04 -3.03 -8.47
C VAL A 96 -15.49 -2.91 -8.95
N GLU A 97 -15.83 -3.47 -10.11
CA GLU A 97 -17.19 -3.45 -10.64
C GLU A 97 -18.16 -4.32 -9.81
N LYS A 98 -17.72 -5.49 -9.32
CA LYS A 98 -18.51 -6.31 -8.40
C LYS A 98 -18.77 -5.57 -7.09
N CYS A 99 -17.76 -4.90 -6.53
CA CYS A 99 -17.90 -4.03 -5.38
C CYS A 99 -18.97 -2.96 -5.64
N HIS A 100 -18.91 -2.31 -6.81
CA HIS A 100 -19.86 -1.28 -7.21
C HIS A 100 -21.31 -1.80 -7.24
N LYS A 101 -21.54 -2.86 -8.02
CA LYS A 101 -22.87 -3.45 -8.24
C LYS A 101 -23.51 -3.92 -6.93
N ARG A 102 -22.72 -4.53 -6.04
CA ARG A 102 -23.24 -4.97 -4.73
C ARG A 102 -23.54 -3.77 -3.83
N SER A 103 -22.68 -2.75 -3.82
CA SER A 103 -22.93 -1.53 -3.06
C SER A 103 -24.21 -0.81 -3.49
N THR A 104 -24.51 -0.74 -4.79
CA THR A 104 -25.76 -0.14 -5.30
C THR A 104 -27.00 -0.93 -4.90
N CYS A 105 -26.86 -2.23 -4.64
CA CYS A 105 -27.93 -3.10 -4.15
C CYS A 105 -27.98 -3.20 -2.62
N ASN A 106 -27.32 -2.29 -1.89
CA ASN A 106 -27.19 -2.31 -0.42
C ASN A 106 -26.63 -3.65 0.12
N ASN A 107 -25.82 -4.33 -0.68
CA ASN A 107 -25.15 -5.58 -0.33
C ASN A 107 -23.63 -5.36 -0.20
N TYR A 108 -23.01 -6.09 0.70
CA TYR A 108 -21.58 -6.00 0.96
C TYR A 108 -20.78 -6.98 0.10
N TYR A 109 -19.64 -6.52 -0.39
CA TYR A 109 -18.64 -7.34 -1.07
C TYR A 109 -17.26 -6.95 -0.57
N VAL A 110 -16.40 -7.95 -0.42
CA VAL A 110 -14.97 -7.77 -0.16
C VAL A 110 -14.27 -8.29 -1.40
N ALA A 111 -13.57 -7.38 -2.10
CA ALA A 111 -12.73 -7.76 -3.22
C ALA A 111 -11.57 -8.64 -2.75
N ASP A 112 -11.09 -9.50 -3.62
CA ASP A 112 -9.87 -10.26 -3.38
C ASP A 112 -8.64 -9.59 -4.04
N PHE A 113 -7.45 -9.84 -3.50
CA PHE A 113 -6.22 -9.36 -4.10
C PHE A 113 -5.84 -10.18 -5.33
N PRO A 114 -5.20 -9.57 -6.35
CA PRO A 114 -4.61 -10.33 -7.43
C PRO A 114 -3.54 -11.31 -6.94
N GLU A 115 -3.44 -12.47 -7.56
CA GLU A 115 -2.49 -13.52 -7.16
C GLU A 115 -1.02 -13.03 -7.19
N LEU A 116 -0.68 -12.19 -8.18
CA LEU A 116 0.65 -11.58 -8.27
C LEU A 116 0.95 -10.71 -7.04
N PHE A 117 -0.02 -9.92 -6.57
CA PHE A 117 0.13 -9.09 -5.37
C PHE A 117 0.38 -9.96 -4.14
N LYS A 118 -0.42 -11.02 -3.94
CA LYS A 118 -0.26 -11.95 -2.81
C LYS A 118 1.14 -12.57 -2.80
N LYS A 119 1.62 -13.04 -3.95
CA LYS A 119 2.97 -13.61 -4.09
C LYS A 119 4.06 -12.60 -3.79
N VAL A 120 3.92 -11.37 -4.28
CA VAL A 120 4.91 -10.31 -4.03
C VAL A 120 4.97 -9.95 -2.55
N VAL A 121 3.82 -9.82 -1.88
CA VAL A 121 3.76 -9.53 -0.45
C VAL A 121 4.34 -10.67 0.39
N ALA A 122 3.96 -11.91 0.09
CA ALA A 122 4.39 -13.09 0.86
C ALA A 122 5.91 -13.34 0.78
N ASN A 123 6.56 -12.99 -0.34
CA ASN A 123 7.98 -13.26 -0.57
C ASN A 123 8.90 -12.04 -0.31
N SER A 124 8.34 -10.89 0.06
CA SER A 124 9.12 -9.65 0.20
C SER A 124 9.56 -9.41 1.64
N THR A 125 10.80 -8.96 1.80
CA THR A 125 11.38 -8.53 3.09
C THR A 125 10.92 -7.12 3.52
N VAL A 126 10.11 -6.44 2.70
CA VAL A 126 9.58 -5.10 2.99
C VAL A 126 8.53 -5.13 4.10
N PHE A 127 7.72 -6.19 4.14
CA PHE A 127 6.53 -6.30 4.99
C PHE A 127 6.85 -6.95 6.34
N LEU A 128 7.57 -6.21 7.19
CA LEU A 128 8.04 -6.66 8.50
C LEU A 128 6.92 -6.84 9.54
N TYR A 129 5.79 -6.15 9.37
CA TYR A 129 4.69 -6.11 10.33
C TYR A 129 3.42 -6.69 9.71
N PRO A 130 3.14 -8.00 9.90
CA PRO A 130 1.98 -8.66 9.29
C PRO A 130 0.63 -8.01 9.63
N TYR A 131 0.49 -7.45 10.83
CA TYR A 131 -0.73 -6.77 11.27
C TYR A 131 -1.01 -5.44 10.54
N LEU A 132 -0.02 -4.91 9.80
CA LEU A 132 -0.18 -3.73 8.94
C LEU A 132 -0.46 -4.10 7.48
N LEU A 133 -0.57 -5.39 7.16
CA LEU A 133 -0.99 -5.81 5.83
C LEU A 133 -2.46 -5.41 5.61
N PRO A 134 -2.81 -5.02 4.38
CA PRO A 134 -4.16 -4.59 4.08
C PRO A 134 -5.09 -5.81 4.17
N PRO A 135 -6.17 -5.75 4.95
CA PRO A 135 -7.10 -6.88 5.08
C PRO A 135 -7.95 -7.06 3.81
N MET A 136 -8.02 -6.05 2.96
CA MET A 136 -8.74 -6.06 1.69
C MET A 136 -8.17 -5.02 0.72
N PRO A 137 -8.38 -5.16 -0.61
CA PRO A 137 -7.97 -4.17 -1.60
C PRO A 137 -8.68 -2.82 -1.42
N TYR A 138 -8.10 -1.77 -2.00
CA TYR A 138 -8.75 -0.47 -2.11
C TYR A 138 -10.13 -0.56 -2.77
N ARG A 139 -11.08 0.18 -2.18
CA ARG A 139 -12.44 0.30 -2.69
C ARG A 139 -12.55 1.60 -3.50
N SER A 140 -13.22 1.53 -4.65
CA SER A 140 -13.53 2.71 -5.47
C SER A 140 -14.62 3.61 -4.87
N PHE A 141 -15.41 3.11 -3.90
CA PHE A 141 -16.62 3.80 -3.46
C PHE A 141 -16.50 4.30 -2.02
N ARG A 142 -16.81 5.58 -1.84
CA ARG A 142 -17.16 6.13 -0.54
C ARG A 142 -18.51 5.55 -0.17
N THR A 143 -18.54 4.57 0.72
CA THR A 143 -19.72 4.45 1.58
C THR A 143 -19.75 5.70 2.43
N HIS A 144 -20.42 6.76 1.97
CA HIS A 144 -20.85 7.87 2.80
C HIS A 144 -21.92 7.41 3.81
N ARG A 145 -21.81 6.19 4.35
CA ARG A 145 -22.36 5.92 5.66
C ARG A 145 -21.50 6.76 6.59
N ARG A 146 -22.06 7.90 7.03
CA ARG A 146 -21.58 8.56 8.24
C ARG A 146 -21.40 7.44 9.26
N TYR A 147 -20.16 7.18 9.66
CA TYR A 147 -19.94 6.54 10.94
C TYR A 147 -20.52 7.54 11.92
N ASN A 148 -21.78 7.33 12.33
CA ASN A 148 -22.28 8.01 13.51
C ASN A 148 -21.29 7.63 14.61
N TYR A 149 -20.76 8.62 15.33
CA TYR A 149 -19.92 8.38 16.50
C TYR A 149 -20.51 7.23 17.30
N LEU A 150 -19.68 6.23 17.61
CA LEU A 150 -20.10 5.23 18.57
C LEU A 150 -20.29 5.95 19.90
N LYS A 151 -21.32 5.60 20.68
CA LYS A 151 -21.49 6.17 22.03
C LYS A 151 -20.24 6.02 22.90
N SER A 152 -19.42 5.00 22.65
CA SER A 152 -18.13 4.77 23.33
C SER A 152 -17.03 5.74 22.92
N GLU A 153 -17.23 6.57 21.90
CA GLU A 153 -16.31 7.62 21.45
C GLU A 153 -16.73 9.01 21.99
N ASP A 154 -17.87 9.11 22.67
CA ASP A 154 -18.37 10.32 23.35
C ASP A 154 -17.95 10.38 24.85
N GLU A 155 -17.26 9.35 25.36
CA GLU A 155 -16.68 9.26 26.72
C GLU A 155 -15.16 9.49 26.68
#